data_AF-A0A660VBY8-F1
#
_entry.id   AF-A0A660VBY8-F1
#
_cell.length_a   1.000
_cell.length_b   1.000
_cell.length_c   1.000
_cell.angle_alpha   90.00
_cell.angle_beta   90.00
_cell.angle_gamma   90.00
#
_symmetry.space_group_name_H-M   'P 1'
#
loop_
_entity.id
_entity.type
_entity.pdbx_description
1 polymer ?
#
loop_
_entity_poly.entity_id
_entity_poly.type
_entity_poly.pdbx_seq_one_letter_code
_entity_poly.pdbx_strand_id
1 'polypeptide(L)' 'STFNRLALDSQDHFHVVYYDKNTQGIEYTWKQGLGWPSEEIVGPISLNGLDMAMDSNDCLYVVFYDETNQCLKLASR' A
#
# COMPACT_ATOMS: atom_id res chain seq x y z
N SER A 1 -1.61 -0.93 -16.39
CA SER A 1 -2.31 -0.45 -15.18
C SER A 1 -1.34 0.33 -14.30
N THR A 2 -1.88 1.26 -13.52
CA THR A 2 -1.21 1.86 -12.37
C THR A 2 -2.00 1.37 -11.16
N PHE A 3 -1.34 0.72 -10.21
CA PHE A 3 -1.99 0.21 -9.01
C PHE A 3 -1.71 1.18 -7.88
N ASN A 4 -2.77 1.82 -7.36
CA ASN A 4 -2.70 2.71 -6.21
C ASN A 4 -4.05 2.75 -5.47
N ARG A 5 -4.00 3.07 -4.18
CA ARG A 5 -5.16 3.35 -3.34
C ARG A 5 -4.85 4.48 -2.36
N LEU A 6 -5.90 5.13 -1.89
CA LEU A 6 -5.85 6.20 -0.92
C LEU A 6 -6.95 5.99 0.11
N ALA A 7 -6.63 6.18 1.38
CA ALA A 7 -7.56 6.16 2.50
C ALA A 7 -7.25 7.33 3.46
N LEU A 8 -8.20 7.60 4.36
CA LEU A 8 -8.01 8.53 5.46
C LEU A 8 -7.94 7.75 6.77
N ASP A 9 -7.06 8.16 7.69
CA ASP A 9 -7.07 7.70 9.08
C ASP A 9 -8.15 8.42 9.90
N SER A 10 -8.28 8.07 11.18
CA SER A 10 -9.21 8.67 12.13
C SER A 10 -8.99 10.18 12.39
N GLN A 11 -7.88 10.75 11.92
CA GLN A 11 -7.48 12.15 12.02
C GLN A 11 -7.54 12.89 10.66
N ASP A 12 -8.16 12.28 9.64
CA ASP A 12 -8.24 12.79 8.27
C ASP A 12 -6.87 12.97 7.58
N HIS A 13 -5.82 12.27 8.02
CA HIS A 13 -4.57 12.22 7.28
C HIS A 13 -4.67 11.26 6.11
N PHE A 14 -4.04 11.64 4.99
CA PHE A 14 -4.00 10.81 3.79
C PHE A 14 -2.97 9.69 3.92
N HIS A 15 -3.40 8.46 3.61
CA HIS A 15 -2.57 7.27 3.47
C HIS A 15 -2.67 6.77 2.04
N VAL A 16 -1.55 6.49 1.40
CA VAL A 16 -1.48 6.05 0.00
C VAL A 16 -0.60 4.82 -0.10
N VAL A 17 -1.13 3.78 -0.74
CA VAL A 17 -0.34 2.63 -1.17
C VAL A 17 -0.28 2.58 -2.69
N TYR A 18 0.88 2.28 -3.24
CA TYR A 18 1.09 2.30 -4.68
C TYR A 18 2.17 1.30 -5.09
N TYR A 19 2.12 0.87 -6.36
CA TYR A 19 3.16 0.05 -6.95
C TYR A 19 4.19 0.92 -7.66
N ASP A 20 5.44 0.92 -7.18
CA ASP A 20 6.56 1.56 -7.85
C ASP A 20 7.18 0.59 -8.86
N LYS A 21 7.09 0.95 -10.14
CA LYS A 21 7.61 0.13 -11.24
C LYS A 21 9.14 0.09 -11.31
N ASN A 22 9.82 1.06 -10.71
CA ASN A 22 11.28 1.11 -10.70
C ASN A 22 11.85 0.13 -9.68
N THR A 23 11.28 0.07 -8.48
CA THR A 23 11.66 -0.87 -7.42
C THR A 23 10.97 -2.22 -7.55
N GLN A 24 9.87 -2.27 -8.32
CA GLN A 24 8.94 -3.41 -8.37
C GLN A 24 8.33 -3.71 -6.99
N GLY A 25 8.19 -2.69 -6.15
CA GLY A 25 7.68 -2.77 -4.79
C GLY A 25 6.28 -2.18 -4.64
N ILE A 26 5.53 -2.70 -3.66
CA ILE A 26 4.37 -2.03 -3.08
C ILE A 26 4.89 -1.09 -2.00
N GLU A 27 4.72 0.20 -2.23
CA GLU A 27 5.15 1.27 -1.34
C GLU A 27 3.96 1.85 -0.58
N TYR A 28 4.23 2.35 0.62
CA TYR A 28 3.27 3.06 1.46
C TYR A 28 3.83 4.45 1.81
N THR A 29 3.00 5.48 1.65
CA THR A 29 3.30 6.85 2.09
C THR A 29 2.11 7.48 2.77
N TRP A 30 2.36 8.41 3.69
CA TRP A 30 1.31 9.12 4.40
C TRP A 30 1.64 10.60 4.56
N LYS A 31 0.59 11.40 4.73
CA LYS A 31 0.76 12.84 4.93
C LYS A 31 1.32 13.11 6.32
N GLN A 32 2.47 13.78 6.38
CA GLN A 32 3.03 14.26 7.65
C GLN A 32 3.51 15.71 7.54
N GLY A 33 2.72 16.66 8.05
CA GLY A 33 3.03 18.10 7.97
C GLY A 33 3.15 18.57 6.52
N LEU A 34 4.32 19.01 6.08
CA LEU A 34 4.59 19.34 4.67
C LEU A 34 5.18 18.15 3.88
N GLY A 35 5.60 17.09 4.56
CA GLY A 35 6.22 15.91 3.96
C GLY A 35 5.25 14.77 3.65
N TRP A 36 5.84 13.75 3.02
CA TRP A 36 5.26 12.46 2.66
C TRP A 36 6.32 11.37 2.86
N PRO A 37 6.64 11.02 4.12
CA PRO A 37 7.50 9.86 4.39
C PRO A 37 6.93 8.61 3.72
N SER A 38 7.82 7.69 3.34
CA SER A 38 7.44 6.47 2.65
C SER A 38 8.24 5.28 3.15
N GLU A 39 7.67 4.09 3.02
CA GLU A 39 8.32 2.82 3.29
C GLU A 39 7.84 1.71 2.34
N GLU A 40 8.70 0.72 2.11
CA GLU A 40 8.36 -0.46 1.33
C GLU A 40 7.50 -1.41 2.18
N ILE A 41 6.35 -1.83 1.62
CA ILE A 41 5.54 -2.90 2.22
C ILE A 41 6.14 -4.26 1.87
N VAL A 42 6.28 -4.49 0.56
CA VAL A 42 6.73 -5.75 -0.06
C VAL A 42 7.37 -5.42 -1.41
N GLY A 43 8.52 -6.02 -1.71
CA GLY A 43 9.16 -5.94 -3.01
C GLY A 43 10.42 -6.80 -3.07
N PRO A 44 10.93 -7.11 -4.27
CA PRO A 44 10.28 -6.96 -5.58
C PRO A 44 9.18 -8.03 -5.81
N ILE A 45 8.12 -7.70 -6.56
CA ILE A 45 6.98 -8.59 -6.83
C ILE A 45 6.34 -8.36 -8.22
N SER A 46 5.84 -9.42 -8.87
CA SER A 46 4.93 -9.29 -10.01
C SER A 46 3.50 -9.10 -9.52
N LEU A 47 2.98 -7.88 -9.65
CA LEU A 47 1.71 -7.47 -9.06
C LEU A 47 0.56 -7.45 -10.07
N ASN A 48 -0.60 -8.01 -9.69
CA ASN A 48 -1.86 -7.89 -10.45
C ASN A 48 -3.03 -7.42 -9.59
N GLY A 49 -2.99 -6.15 -9.22
CA GLY A 49 -4.02 -5.55 -8.40
C GLY A 49 -3.62 -5.49 -6.94
N LEU A 50 -3.98 -4.37 -6.35
CA LEU A 50 -3.89 -4.12 -4.92
C LEU A 50 -5.18 -3.44 -4.48
N ASP A 51 -5.53 -3.62 -3.20
CA ASP A 51 -6.49 -2.80 -2.50
C ASP A 51 -6.01 -2.52 -1.08
N MET A 52 -6.61 -1.54 -0.41
CA MET A 52 -6.29 -1.21 0.98
C MET A 52 -7.53 -1.00 1.82
N ALA A 53 -7.40 -1.23 3.12
CA ALA A 53 -8.36 -0.81 4.13
C ALA A 53 -7.62 -0.36 5.38
N MET A 54 -8.25 0.48 6.18
CA MET A 54 -7.80 0.82 7.53
C MET A 54 -8.87 0.39 8.53
N ASP A 55 -8.46 -0.15 9.67
CA ASP A 55 -9.40 -0.46 10.75
C ASP A 55 -9.61 0.74 11.69
N SER A 56 -10.40 0.56 12.74
CA SER A 56 -10.73 1.62 13.70
C SER A 56 -9.56 2.08 14.57
N ASN A 57 -8.43 1.38 14.54
CA ASN A 57 -7.20 1.75 15.24
C ASN A 57 -6.15 2.34 14.29
N ASP A 58 -6.56 2.72 13.08
CA ASP A 58 -5.69 3.22 12.01
C ASP A 58 -4.63 2.20 11.55
N CYS A 59 -4.83 0.91 11.79
CA CYS A 59 -3.94 -0.12 11.25
C CYS A 59 -4.22 -0.30 9.75
N LEU A 60 -3.15 -0.32 8.96
CA LEU A 60 -3.23 -0.44 7.51
C LEU A 60 -3.21 -1.91 7.10
N TYR A 61 -4.15 -2.31 6.25
CA TYR A 61 -4.20 -3.62 5.61
C TYR A 61 -4.11 -3.45 4.10
N VAL A 62 -3.21 -4.18 3.46
CA VAL A 62 -3.03 -4.17 2.01
C VAL A 62 -3.19 -5.58 1.48
N VAL A 63 -4.20 -5.77 0.63
CA VAL A 63 -4.42 -7.02 -0.09
C VAL A 63 -3.90 -6.87 -1.50
N PHE A 64 -3.18 -7.87 -1.99
CA PHE A 64 -2.59 -7.84 -3.32
C PHE A 64 -2.52 -9.23 -3.93
N TYR A 65 -2.59 -9.30 -5.27
CA TYR A 65 -2.41 -10.55 -5.99
C TYR A 65 -0.96 -10.68 -6.43
N ASP A 66 -0.28 -11.69 -5.88
CA ASP A 66 1.07 -12.08 -6.28
C ASP A 66 0.97 -13.00 -7.50
N GLU A 67 1.32 -12.46 -8.68
CA GLU A 67 1.28 -13.25 -9.92
C GLU A 67 2.33 -14.35 -9.96
N THR A 68 3.45 -14.21 -9.27
CA THR A 68 4.48 -15.25 -9.24
C THR A 68 3.98 -16.48 -8.51
N ASN A 69 3.28 -16.27 -7.39
CA ASN A 69 2.75 -17.35 -6.56
C ASN A 69 1.30 -17.71 -6.85
N GLN A 70 0.63 -16.96 -7.75
CA GLN A 70 -0.77 -17.15 -8.13
C GLN A 70 -1.73 -17.17 -6.93
N CYS A 71 -1.52 -16.24 -5.99
CA CYS A 71 -2.33 -16.17 -4.77
C CYS A 71 -2.56 -14.73 -4.29
N LEU A 72 -3.65 -14.54 -3.54
CA LEU A 72 -3.88 -13.32 -2.78
C LEU A 72 -3.05 -13.35 -1.50
N LYS A 73 -2.38 -12.25 -1.20
CA LYS A 73 -1.61 -12.03 0.03
C LYS A 73 -2.14 -10.81 0.77
N LEU A 74 -1.97 -10.83 2.09
CA LEU A 74 -2.29 -9.73 2.99
C LEU A 74 -1.00 -9.27 3.67
N ALA A 75 -0.75 -7.97 3.65
CA ALA A 75 0.25 -7.32 4.50
C ALA A 75 -0.44 -6.33 5.44
N SER A 76 0.15 -6.11 6.61
CA SER A 76 -0.29 -5.10 7.56
C SER A 76 0.86 -4.18 7.98
N ARG A 77 0.50 -2.97 8.39
CA ARG A 77 1.39 -1.97 9.01
C ARG A 77 0.71 -1.33 10.21
#